data_AF-A0A0F9FD22-F1
#
_entry.id   AF-A0A0F9FD22-F1
#
_cell.length_a   1.000
_cell.length_b   1.000
_cell.length_c   1.000
_cell.angle_alpha   90.00
_cell.angle_beta   90.00
_cell.angle_gamma   90.00
#
_symmetry.space_group_name_H-M   'P 1'
#
loop_
_entity.id
_entity.type
_entity.pdbx_description
1 polymer ?
#
loop_
_entity_poly.entity_id
_entity_poly.type
_entity_poly.pdbx_seq_one_letter_code
_entity_poly.pdbx_strand_id
1 'polypeptide(L)' 'MTEKNQTLRTGNYVIELSDGPSVVYKVHSKSGHKDWVCTCPDPEAAMIVVEGLILVENKRFYYPGSKPTMTFD' A
#
# COMPACT_ATOMS: atom_id res chain seq x y z
N MET A 1 19.37 18.62 12.66
CA MET A 1 19.35 18.15 11.26
C MET A 1 17.89 17.90 10.92
N THR A 2 17.34 18.57 9.91
CA THR A 2 15.95 18.36 9.51
C THR A 2 15.92 17.05 8.73
N GLU A 3 15.52 15.95 9.38
CA GLU A 3 15.31 14.68 8.71
C GLU A 3 14.33 14.91 7.57
N LYS A 4 14.82 14.67 6.36
CA LYS A 4 14.00 14.78 5.16
C LYS A 4 13.08 13.57 5.23
N ASN A 5 11.87 13.73 5.77
CA ASN A 5 10.86 12.67 5.80
C ASN A 5 10.68 12.16 4.38
N GLN A 6 11.27 10.99 4.10
CA GLN A 6 11.17 10.36 2.80
C GLN A 6 9.80 9.69 2.72
N THR A 7 9.12 9.87 1.60
CA THR A 7 7.81 9.27 1.39
C THR A 7 7.82 8.43 0.13
N LEU A 8 7.33 7.20 0.21
CA LEU A 8 7.02 6.38 -0.96
C LEU A 8 5.54 6.49 -1.29
N ARG A 9 5.21 6.44 -2.58
CA ARG A 9 3.82 6.50 -3.04
C ARG A 9 3.56 5.39 -4.03
N THR A 10 2.50 4.63 -3.81
CA THR A 10 2.05 3.59 -4.74
C THR A 10 0.52 3.52 -4.75
N GLY A 11 -0.08 3.64 -5.93
CA GLY A 11 -1.53 3.83 -6.07
C GLY A 11 -2.05 4.99 -5.22
N ASN A 12 -3.05 4.70 -4.39
CA ASN A 12 -3.65 5.65 -3.44
C ASN A 12 -2.99 5.60 -2.05
N TYR A 13 -1.84 4.95 -1.90
CA TYR A 13 -1.18 4.78 -0.61
C TYR A 13 0.12 5.58 -0.55
N VAL A 14 0.42 6.10 0.65
CA VAL A 14 1.68 6.77 0.97
C VAL A 14 2.29 6.08 2.17
N ILE A 15 3.59 5.82 2.11
CA ILE A 15 4.39 5.34 3.23
C ILE A 15 5.31 6.47 3.66
N GLU A 16 5.23 6.85 4.92
CA GLU A 16 6.18 7.76 5.56
C GLU A 16 7.32 6.91 6.13
N LEU A 17 8.51 7.07 5.55
CA LEU A 17 9.71 6.32 5.93
C LEU A 17 10.39 6.98 7.12
N SER A 18 10.94 6.14 8.00
CA SER A 18 11.84 6.56 9.07
C SER A 18 12.90 5.48 9.28
N ASP A 19 13.95 5.80 10.07
CA ASP A 19 14.96 4.83 10.51
C ASP A 19 14.40 3.83 11.55
N GLY A 20 13.10 3.88 11.82
CA GLY A 20 12.34 2.95 12.65
C GLY A 20 10.96 2.68 12.04
N PRO A 21 9.88 2.74 12.85
CA PRO A 21 8.55 2.42 12.35
C PRO A 21 8.12 3.29 11.17
N SER A 22 7.67 2.64 10.10
CA SER A 22 7.08 3.30 8.93
C SER A 22 5.57 3.38 9.07
N VAL A 23 4.95 4.43 8.54
CA VAL A 23 3.49 4.63 8.67
C VAL A 23 2.83 4.65 7.30
N VAL A 24 1.77 3.87 7.16
CA VAL A 24 0.99 3.77 5.92
C VAL A 24 -0.27 4.61 6.03
N TYR A 25 -0.52 5.42 5.00
CA TYR A 25 -1.73 6.21 4.84
C TYR A 25 -2.41 5.89 3.52
N LYS A 26 -3.74 5.97 3.51
CA LYS A 26 -4.54 6.01 2.28
C LYS A 26 -4.87 7.45 1.95
N VAL A 27 -4.62 7.84 0.71
CA VAL A 27 -4.87 9.18 0.17
C VAL A 27 -6.15 9.17 -0.66
N HIS A 28 -7.11 9.98 -0.25
CA HIS A 28 -8.35 10.18 -0.99
C HIS A 28 -8.11 11.07 -2.21
N SER A 29 -8.35 10.55 -3.41
CA SER A 29 -8.03 11.24 -4.67
C SER A 29 -8.71 12.59 -4.85
N LYS A 30 -9.90 12.78 -4.27
CA LYS A 30 -10.68 14.02 -4.40
C LYS A 30 -10.30 15.10 -3.39
N SER A 31 -10.01 14.72 -2.15
CA SER A 31 -9.74 15.67 -1.06
C SER A 31 -8.26 15.82 -0.73
N GLY A 32 -7.41 14.90 -1.18
CA GLY A 32 -6.02 14.79 -0.73
C GLY A 32 -5.87 14.37 0.73
N HIS A 33 -6.98 14.07 1.42
CA HIS A 33 -6.97 13.68 2.83
C HIS A 33 -6.26 12.35 3.01
N LYS A 34 -5.44 12.24 4.06
CA LYS A 34 -4.72 11.03 4.45
C LYS A 34 -5.43 10.36 5.62
N ASP A 35 -5.95 9.16 5.39
CA ASP A 35 -6.42 8.28 6.47
C ASP A 35 -5.25 7.42 6.94
N TRP A 36 -5.03 7.35 8.24
CA TRP A 36 -4.09 6.39 8.81
C TRP A 36 -4.60 4.96 8.59
N VAL A 37 -3.70 4.08 8.14
CA VAL A 37 -4.01 2.66 7.91
C VAL A 37 -3.33 1.80 8.96
N CYS A 38 -2.01 1.89 9.08
CA CYS A 38 -1.23 1.14 10.05
C CYS A 38 0.16 1.74 10.28
N THR A 39 0.80 1.31 11.35
CA THR A 39 2.23 1.51 11.62
C THR A 39 2.94 0.16 11.52
N CYS A 40 4.03 0.12 10.77
CA CYS A 40 4.83 -1.07 10.48
C CYS A 40 6.23 -0.91 11.11
N PRO A 41 6.91 -2.01 11.46
CA PRO A 41 8.23 -1.94 12.10
C PRO A 41 9.32 -1.32 11.21
N ASP A 42 9.20 -1.47 9.89
CA ASP A 42 10.16 -1.02 8.89
C ASP A 42 9.48 -0.75 7.53
N PRO A 43 10.19 -0.16 6.56
CA PRO A 43 9.67 0.11 5.21
C PRO A 43 9.26 -1.12 4.40
N GLU A 44 9.93 -2.26 4.59
CA GLU A 44 9.67 -3.48 3.82
C GLU A 44 8.32 -4.09 4.21
N ALA A 45 8.06 -4.18 5.52
CA ALA A 45 6.77 -4.59 6.05
C ALA A 45 5.63 -3.66 5.59
N ALA A 46 5.89 -2.35 5.53
CA ALA A 46 4.90 -1.38 5.02
C ALA A 46 4.57 -1.60 3.54
N MET A 47 5.56 -1.93 2.70
CA MET A 47 5.34 -2.23 1.29
C MET A 47 4.49 -3.49 1.09
N ILE A 48 4.77 -4.56 1.85
CA ILE A 48 3.99 -5.81 1.80
C ILE A 48 2.50 -5.55 2.13
N VAL A 49 2.23 -4.73 3.15
CA VAL A 49 0.85 -4.34 3.50
C VAL A 49 0.17 -3.61 2.34
N VAL A 50 0.86 -2.64 1.74
CA VAL A 50 0.29 -1.86 0.64
C VAL A 50 0.03 -2.71 -0.60
N GLU A 51 0.93 -3.62 -0.96
CA GLU A 51 0.70 -4.57 -2.06
C GLU A 51 -0.54 -5.43 -1.82
N GLY A 52 -0.69 -5.97 -0.60
CA GLY A 52 -1.87 -6.73 -0.21
C GLY A 52 -3.17 -5.92 -0.32
N LEU A 53 -3.17 -4.67 0.16
CA LEU A 53 -4.33 -3.78 0.06
C LEU A 53 -4.72 -3.49 -1.40
N ILE A 54 -3.73 -3.25 -2.27
CA ILE A 54 -3.96 -3.04 -3.71
C ILE A 54 -4.59 -4.28 -4.35
N LEU A 55 -4.15 -5.48 -3.99
CA LEU A 55 -4.73 -6.72 -4.49
C LEU A 55 -6.20 -6.86 -4.08
N VAL A 56 -6.51 -6.60 -2.80
CA VAL A 56 -7.87 -6.64 -2.26
C VAL A 56 -8.78 -5.61 -2.95
N GLU A 57 -8.32 -4.36 -3.11
CA GLU A 57 -9.09 -3.30 -3.78
C GLU A 57 -9.39 -3.63 -5.24
N ASN A 58 -8.43 -4.21 -5.94
CA ASN A 58 -8.60 -4.64 -7.33
C ASN A 58 -9.38 -5.96 -7.46
N LYS A 59 -9.87 -6.52 -6.35
CA LYS A 59 -10.51 -7.85 -6.29
C LYS A 59 -9.65 -8.95 -6.92
N ARG A 60 -8.33 -8.75 -6.93
CA ARG A 60 -7.33 -9.72 -7.41
C ARG A 60 -6.98 -10.66 -6.27
N PHE A 61 -7.96 -11.45 -5.86
CA PHE A 61 -7.75 -12.51 -4.89
C PHE A 61 -7.11 -13.69 -5.61
N TYR A 62 -5.90 -14.06 -5.20
CA TYR A 62 -5.35 -15.37 -5.55
C TYR A 62 -6.15 -16.42 -4.81
N TYR A 63 -7.13 -17.06 -5.46
CA TYR A 63 -7.67 -18.31 -4.94
C TYR A 63 -6.76 -19.43 -5.45
N PRO A 64 -6.13 -20.23 -4.57
CA PRO A 64 -5.27 -21.35 -4.98
C PRO A 64 -5.96 -22.41 -5.87
N GLY A 65 -7.28 -22.29 -6.09
CA GLY A 65 -8.07 -23.10 -7.03
C GLY A 65 -8.77 -22.32 -8.14
N SER A 66 -8.68 -20.99 -8.24
CA SER A 66 -9.21 -20.24 -9.38
C SER A 66 -8.26 -20.40 -10.56
N LYS A 67 -8.59 -21.30 -11.50
CA LYS A 67 -7.92 -21.31 -12.80
C LYS A 67 -8.07 -19.92 -13.46
N PRO A 68 -7.04 -19.40 -14.15
CA PRO A 68 -7.22 -18.18 -14.92
C PRO A 68 -8.32 -18.42 -15.95
N THR A 69 -9.43 -17.68 -15.87
CA THR A 69 -10.43 -17.63 -16.94
C THR A 69 -9.88 -16.72 -18.03
N MET A 70 -8.87 -17.19 -18.77
CA MET A 70 -8.50 -16.60 -20.05
C MET A 70 -9.40 -17.21 -21.11
N THR A 71 -10.49 -16.54 -21.45
CA THR A 71 -11.16 -16.72 -22.74
C THR A 71 -10.58 -15.69 -23.70
N PHE A 72 -9.82 -16.16 -24.68
CA PHE A 72 -9.47 -15.36 -25.85
C PHE A 72 -10.61 -15.54 -26.85
N ASP A 73 -11.29 -14.44 -27.18
CA ASP A 73 -12.11 -14.35 -28.40
C ASP A 73 -11.20 -14.01 -29.60
#